data_AF-A0A091T9U6-F1
#
_entry.id   AF-A0A091T9U6-F1
#
_cell.length_a   1.000
_cell.length_b   1.000
_cell.length_c   1.000
_cell.angle_alpha   90.00
_cell.angle_beta   90.00
_cell.angle_gamma   90.00
#
_symmetry.space_group_name_H-M   'P 1'
#
loop_
_entity.id
_entity.type
_entity.pdbx_description
1 polymer ?
#
loop_
_entity_poly.entity_id
_entity_poly.type
_entity_poly.pdbx_seq_one_letter_code
_entity_poly.pdbx_strand_id
1 'polypeptide(L)' 'VTITDNTNLTDSKNVTEYLLQAISPEKISVGVWNVADRDNCSSIDTAVLNATQKTANWTSPDSDISSVEIR' A
#
# COMPACT_ATOMS: atom_id res chain seq x y z
N VAL A 1 2.25 6.40 5.12
CA VAL A 1 2.02 6.65 3.67
C VAL A 1 0.70 7.38 3.51
N THR A 2 0.68 8.48 2.79
CA THR A 2 -0.53 9.28 2.53
C THR A 2 -0.80 9.31 1.03
N ILE A 3 -2.02 8.93 0.64
CA ILE A 3 -2.48 8.91 -0.74
C ILE A 3 -3.18 10.23 -1.03
N THR A 4 -2.70 10.95 -2.03
CA THR A 4 -3.37 12.11 -2.60
C THR A 4 -3.89 11.76 -3.98
N ASP A 5 -5.20 11.80 -4.15
CA ASP A 5 -5.89 11.54 -5.40
C ASP A 5 -6.99 12.60 -5.56
N ASN A 6 -7.12 13.13 -6.77
CA ASN A 6 -8.09 14.17 -7.13
C ASN A 6 -9.38 13.58 -7.70
N THR A 7 -9.54 12.25 -7.74
CA THR A 7 -10.81 11.63 -8.12
C THR A 7 -11.91 11.99 -7.14
N ASN A 8 -13.06 12.35 -7.70
CA ASN A 8 -14.26 12.59 -6.93
C ASN A 8 -14.88 11.26 -6.55
N LEU A 9 -14.89 10.92 -5.25
CA LEU A 9 -15.41 9.65 -4.71
C LEU A 9 -16.94 9.48 -4.83
N THR A 10 -17.64 10.33 -5.58
CA THR A 10 -19.08 10.22 -5.86
C THR A 10 -19.42 9.93 -7.33
N ASP A 11 -18.44 9.76 -8.21
CA ASP A 11 -18.66 9.49 -9.63
C ASP A 11 -18.79 7.98 -9.93
N SER A 12 -19.54 7.59 -10.96
CA SER A 12 -19.71 6.19 -11.39
C SER A 12 -18.41 5.46 -11.77
N LYS A 13 -17.28 6.19 -11.92
CA LYS A 13 -15.92 5.67 -12.09
C LYS A 13 -15.10 5.69 -10.79
N ASN A 14 -15.78 5.60 -9.65
CA ASN A 14 -15.19 5.70 -8.33
C ASN A 14 -14.12 4.65 -8.08
N VAL A 15 -12.96 5.11 -7.62
CA VAL A 15 -12.04 4.26 -6.88
C VAL A 15 -12.77 3.81 -5.62
N THR A 16 -12.90 2.50 -5.44
CA THR A 16 -13.47 1.90 -4.22
C THR A 16 -12.39 1.57 -3.21
N GLU A 17 -11.21 1.18 -3.70
CA GLU A 17 -10.09 0.74 -2.88
C GLU A 17 -8.75 1.14 -3.52
N TYR A 18 -7.74 1.36 -2.68
CA TYR A 18 -6.35 1.47 -3.06
C TYR A 18 -5.59 0.25 -2.58
N LEU A 19 -4.70 -0.25 -3.43
CA LEU A 19 -3.79 -1.35 -3.12
C LEU A 19 -2.39 -0.76 -3.00
N LEU A 20 -1.76 -0.92 -1.84
CA LEU A 20 -0.42 -0.41 -1.57
C LEU A 20 0.57 -1.55 -1.36
N GLN A 21 1.70 -1.50 -2.06
CA GLN A 21 2.78 -2.47 -1.93
C GLN A 21 4.06 -1.77 -1.46
N ALA A 22 4.85 -2.48 -0.66
CA ALA A 22 6.18 -2.04 -0.23
C ALA A 22 7.20 -3.07 -0.70
N ILE A 23 8.07 -2.68 -1.63
CA ILE A 23 8.86 -3.62 -2.42
C ILE A 23 10.34 -3.21 -2.42
N SER A 24 11.23 -4.18 -2.25
CA SER A 24 12.68 -3.98 -2.34
C SER A 24 13.19 -4.03 -3.79
N PRO A 25 14.46 -3.66 -4.05
CA PRO A 25 15.08 -3.85 -5.36
C PRO A 25 15.04 -5.29 -5.89
N GLU A 26 14.94 -6.29 -5.00
CA GLU A 26 14.82 -7.71 -5.33
C GLU A 26 13.38 -8.14 -5.65
N LYS A 27 12.43 -7.19 -5.64
CA LYS A 27 11.01 -7.40 -5.92
C LYS A 27 10.29 -8.32 -4.92
N ILE A 28 10.75 -8.31 -3.67
CA ILE A 28 10.09 -8.99 -2.57
C ILE A 28 9.40 -7.97 -1.66
N SER A 29 8.36 -8.43 -0.97
CA SER A 29 7.69 -7.61 0.04
C SER A 29 8.63 -7.32 1.21
N VAL A 30 8.60 -6.09 1.71
CA VAL A 30 9.44 -5.62 2.81
C VAL A 30 8.67 -4.77 3.81
N GLY A 31 9.08 -4.89 5.08
CA GLY A 31 8.41 -4.21 6.18
C GLY A 31 7.03 -4.78 6.47
N VAL A 32 6.24 -4.03 7.24
CA VAL A 32 4.92 -4.47 7.69
C VAL A 32 3.90 -3.36 7.52
N TRP A 33 2.83 -3.63 6.80
CA TRP A 33 1.65 -2.76 6.77
C TRP A 33 0.80 -2.95 8.03
N ASN A 34 0.54 -1.85 8.71
CA ASN A 34 -0.34 -1.77 9.89
C ASN A 34 -1.70 -1.23 9.44
N VAL A 35 -2.47 -2.08 8.74
CA VAL A 35 -3.80 -1.82 8.22
C VAL A 35 -4.76 -2.94 8.63
N ALA A 36 -6.06 -2.69 8.52
CA ALA A 36 -7.08 -3.70 8.85
C ALA A 36 -7.09 -4.84 7.83
N ASP A 37 -6.99 -4.50 6.54
CA ASP A 37 -7.14 -5.44 5.43
C ASP A 37 -5.83 -5.57 4.65
N ARG A 38 -5.40 -6.81 4.44
CA ARG A 38 -4.22 -7.16 3.65
C ARG A 38 -4.59 -8.25 2.66
N ASP A 39 -4.01 -8.17 1.48
CA ASP A 39 -4.17 -9.15 0.43
C ASP A 39 -2.80 -9.64 -0.04
N ASN A 40 -2.80 -10.78 -0.75
CA ASN A 40 -1.62 -11.36 -1.36
C ASN A 40 -1.74 -11.26 -2.88
N CYS A 41 -1.02 -10.31 -3.47
CA CYS A 41 -0.97 -10.16 -4.91
C CYS A 41 0.34 -10.79 -5.43
N SER A 42 0.29 -12.06 -5.83
CA SER A 42 1.44 -12.80 -6.38
C SER A 42 2.63 -12.87 -5.40
N SER A 43 2.37 -13.25 -4.16
CA SER A 43 3.35 -13.31 -3.06
C SER A 43 3.89 -11.96 -2.58
N ILE A 44 3.32 -10.85 -3.05
CA ILE A 44 3.56 -9.53 -2.49
C ILE A 44 2.45 -9.21 -1.49
N ASP A 45 2.85 -8.91 -0.25
CA ASP A 45 1.97 -8.37 0.75
C ASP A 45 1.50 -6.97 0.33
N THR A 46 0.18 -6.84 0.27
CA THR A 46 -0.49 -5.64 -0.23
C THR A 46 -1.44 -5.14 0.86
N ALA A 47 -1.31 -3.88 1.24
CA ALA A 47 -2.31 -3.22 2.08
C ALA A 47 -3.52 -2.82 1.24
N VAL A 48 -4.71 -3.13 1.73
CA VAL A 48 -5.98 -2.73 1.10
C VAL A 48 -6.55 -1.58 1.92
N LEU A 49 -6.80 -0.45 1.26
CA LEU A 49 -7.42 0.72 1.86
C LEU A 49 -8.70 1.03 1.11
N ASN A 50 -9.81 1.21 1.82
CA ASN A 50 -11.00 1.80 1.22
C ASN A 50 -10.66 3.20 0.67
N ALA A 51 -11.30 3.65 -0.39
CA ALA A 51 -10.95 4.91 -1.02
C ALA A 51 -11.17 6.15 -0.12
N THR A 52 -11.96 6.00 0.95
CA THR A 52 -12.13 6.98 2.03
C THR A 52 -10.93 7.03 2.99
N GLN A 53 -10.17 5.94 3.10
CA GLN A 53 -8.96 5.83 3.90
C GLN A 53 -7.77 6.29 3.04
N LYS A 54 -7.30 7.53 3.28
CA LYS A 54 -6.18 8.12 2.54
C LYS A 54 -4.82 7.89 3.20
N THR A 55 -4.75 7.12 4.28
CA THR A 55 -3.52 6.98 5.06
C THR A 55 -3.35 5.54 5.51
N ALA A 56 -2.13 5.01 5.35
CA ALA A 56 -1.71 3.74 5.89
C ALA A 56 -0.38 3.89 6.64
N ASN A 57 -0.26 3.12 7.72
CA ASN A 57 0.99 3.02 8.46
C ASN A 57 1.79 1.84 7.93
N TRP A 58 3.07 2.08 7.66
CA TRP A 58 4.03 1.06 7.25
C TRP A 58 5.26 1.18 8.13
N THR A 59 5.74 0.05 8.62
CA THR A 59 6.95 -0.03 9.44
C THR A 59 8.06 -0.66 8.61
N SER A 60 9.20 0.02 8.53
CA SER A 60 10.40 -0.52 7.88
C SER A 60 10.88 -1.79 8.57
N PRO A 61 11.41 -2.77 7.83
CA PRO A 61 11.98 -3.95 8.46
C PRO A 61 13.29 -3.62 9.16
N ASP A 62 13.70 -4.49 10.08
CA ASP A 62 14.96 -4.36 10.82
C ASP A 62 16.21 -4.75 9.98
N SER A 63 16.05 -5.02 8.69
CA SER A 63 17.13 -5.43 7.77
C SER A 63 17.78 -4.25 7.05
N ASP A 64 19.05 -4.41 6.69
CA ASP A 64 19.82 -3.45 5.90
C ASP A 64 19.40 -3.44 4.42
N ILE A 65 18.18 -3.01 4.13
CA ILE A 65 17.73 -2.72 2.76
C ILE A 65 18.10 -1.28 2.40
N SER A 66 18.69 -1.11 1.22
CA SER A 66 19.16 0.19 0.73
C SER A 66 18.02 1.14 0.34
N SER A 67 16.88 0.60 -0.10
CA SER A 67 15.70 1.38 -0.49
C SER A 67 14.44 0.52 -0.49
N VAL A 68 13.29 1.20 -0.45
CA VAL A 68 11.95 0.61 -0.61
C VAL A 68 11.15 1.47 -1.58
N GLU A 69 10.49 0.83 -2.53
CA GLU A 69 9.48 1.44 -3.39
C GLU A 69 8.11 1.23 -2.77
N ILE A 70 7.35 2.32 -2.61
CA ILE A 70 5.92 2.27 -2.28
C ILE A 70 5.14 2.60 -3.55
N ARG A 71 4.22 1.71 -3.94
CA ARG A 71 3.38 1.88 -5.14
C ARG A 71 1.96 1.38 -4.92
#